data_AF-A0A4D9DK05-F1
#
_entry.id   AF-A0A4D9DK05-F1
#
_cell.length_a   1.000
_cell.length_b   1.000
_cell.length_c   1.000
_cell.angle_alpha   90.00
_cell.angle_beta   90.00
_cell.angle_gamma   90.00
#
_symmetry.space_group_name_H-M   'P 1'
#
loop_
_entity.id
_entity.type
_entity.pdbx_description
1 polymer ?
#
loop_
_entity_poly.entity_id
_entity_poly.type
_entity_poly.pdbx_seq_one_letter_code
_entity_poly.pdbx_strand_id
1 'polypeptide(L)'
;MLKSAISIAEDEQWKRIRTVLSPTFTSGKLKEMFPIMMHYGKVLMRNVQKQVEKDEPIAVKDVFGAYSMDVITSTSFGVNIDSMNNPQDPFVKEVKKLVKFDFFSPLFILICKLAPAH
;
A
#
# COMPACT_ATOMS: atom_id res chain seq x y z
N MET A 1 6.66 6.65 -18.60
CA MET A 1 7.10 5.95 -17.36
C MET A 1 6.15 4.83 -16.94
N LEU A 2 4.82 5.03 -16.89
CA LEU A 2 3.88 3.98 -16.43
C LEU A 2 3.63 2.80 -17.39
N LYS A 3 3.99 2.89 -18.68
CA LYS A 3 3.83 1.78 -19.65
C LYS A 3 4.57 0.49 -19.27
N SER A 4 5.52 0.57 -18.35
CA SER A 4 6.31 -0.56 -17.84
C SER A 4 5.87 -1.01 -16.45
N ALA A 5 4.75 -0.50 -15.92
CA ALA A 5 4.15 -1.02 -14.71
C ALA A 5 3.53 -2.40 -14.98
N ILE A 6 3.68 -3.34 -14.04
CA ILE A 6 3.13 -4.70 -14.19
C ILE A 6 1.60 -4.72 -14.38
N SER A 7 0.89 -3.72 -13.87
CA SER A 7 -0.57 -3.58 -14.01
C SER A 7 -1.02 -3.09 -15.39
N ILE A 8 -0.09 -2.62 -16.23
CA ILE A 8 -0.37 -2.02 -17.55
C ILE A 8 0.37 -2.78 -18.66
N ALA A 9 1.52 -3.37 -18.36
CA ALA A 9 2.30 -4.12 -19.33
C ALA A 9 1.51 -5.32 -19.89
N GLU A 10 1.79 -5.65 -21.14
CA GLU A 10 1.11 -6.71 -21.91
C GLU A 10 2.12 -7.78 -22.37
N ASP A 11 1.61 -8.97 -22.70
CA ASP A 11 2.34 -10.08 -23.32
C ASP A 11 3.71 -10.40 -22.66
N GLU A 12 4.78 -10.46 -23.48
CA GLU A 12 6.13 -10.79 -23.05
C GLU A 12 6.73 -9.76 -22.10
N GLN A 13 6.31 -8.50 -22.19
CA GLN A 13 6.75 -7.47 -21.27
C GLN A 13 6.18 -7.72 -19.87
N TRP A 14 4.89 -8.07 -19.78
CA TRP A 14 4.27 -8.48 -18.53
C TRP A 14 4.93 -9.74 -17.96
N LYS A 15 5.14 -10.78 -18.78
CA LYS A 15 5.79 -12.03 -18.34
C LYS A 15 7.17 -11.74 -17.77
N ARG A 16 7.95 -10.89 -18.43
CA ARG A 16 9.28 -10.49 -17.97
C ARG A 16 9.22 -9.77 -16.62
N ILE A 17 8.36 -8.75 -16.48
CA ILE A 17 8.24 -8.00 -15.23
C ILE A 17 7.71 -8.88 -14.09
N ARG A 18 6.69 -9.71 -14.37
CA ARG A 18 6.11 -10.63 -13.39
C ARG A 18 7.12 -11.64 -12.90
N THR A 19 7.95 -12.18 -13.78
CA THR A 19 9.03 -13.13 -13.41
C THR A 19 9.99 -12.50 -12.40
N VAL A 20 10.30 -11.21 -12.55
CA VAL A 20 11.17 -10.46 -11.62
C VAL A 20 10.48 -10.14 -10.29
N LEU A 21 9.19 -9.76 -10.30
CA LEU A 21 8.48 -9.34 -9.08
C LEU A 21 7.90 -10.49 -8.24
N SER A 22 7.58 -11.63 -8.86
CA SER A 22 6.91 -12.75 -8.16
C SER A 22 7.69 -13.31 -6.95
N PRO A 23 9.03 -13.43 -7.00
CA PRO A 23 9.80 -13.91 -5.84
C PRO A 23 9.69 -13.05 -4.57
N THR A 24 9.33 -11.76 -4.71
CA THR A 24 9.21 -10.82 -3.59
C THR A 24 8.12 -11.22 -2.59
N PHE A 25 7.10 -11.96 -3.04
CA PHE A 25 5.94 -12.35 -2.22
C PHE A 25 5.88 -13.84 -1.90
N THR A 26 7.03 -14.53 -1.90
CA THR A 26 7.11 -15.92 -1.42
C THR A 26 6.80 -16.02 0.08
N SER A 27 6.35 -17.18 0.56
CA SER A 27 6.07 -17.41 1.98
C SER A 27 7.26 -17.11 2.89
N GLY A 28 8.49 -17.34 2.43
CA GLY A 28 9.71 -16.98 3.15
C GLY A 28 9.86 -15.46 3.32
N LYS A 29 9.70 -14.70 2.24
CA LYS A 29 9.75 -13.23 2.27
C LYS A 29 8.61 -12.61 3.06
N LEU A 30 7.40 -13.15 2.97
CA LEU A 30 6.28 -12.70 3.80
C LEU A 30 6.54 -12.93 5.30
N LYS A 31 7.17 -14.05 5.67
CA LYS A 31 7.60 -14.28 7.07
C LYS A 31 8.67 -13.28 7.51
N GLU A 32 9.60 -12.90 6.65
CA GLU A 32 10.59 -11.84 6.94
C GLU A 32 9.94 -10.47 7.13
N MET A 33 8.85 -10.16 6.41
CA MET A 33 8.11 -8.90 6.55
C MET A 33 7.21 -8.85 7.80
N PHE A 34 6.82 -10.01 8.35
CA PHE A 34 5.85 -10.10 9.45
C PHE A 34 6.23 -9.27 10.70
N PRO A 35 7.49 -9.25 11.18
CA PRO A 35 7.88 -8.40 12.31
C PRO A 35 7.63 -6.90 12.06
N ILE A 36 7.80 -6.43 10.82
CA ILE A 36 7.55 -5.04 10.42
C ILE A 36 6.05 -4.75 10.49
N MET A 37 5.22 -5.65 9.96
CA MET A 37 3.75 -5.54 10.04
C MET A 37 3.28 -5.50 11.50
N MET A 38 3.83 -6.36 12.35
CA MET A 38 3.51 -6.39 13.78
C MET A 38 3.94 -5.12 14.51
N HIS A 39 5.09 -4.53 14.15
CA HIS A 39 5.54 -3.26 14.71
C HIS A 39 4.52 -2.15 14.43
N TYR A 40 4.14 -1.96 13.16
CA TYR A 40 3.15 -0.95 12.79
C TYR A 40 1.75 -1.27 13.30
N GLY A 41 1.39 -2.54 13.46
CA GLY A 41 0.14 -2.95 14.09
C GLY A 41 0.06 -2.48 15.55
N LYS A 42 1.16 -2.51 16.29
CA LYS A 42 1.24 -1.97 17.66
C LYS A 42 1.18 -0.43 17.69
N VAL A 43 1.71 0.26 16.67
CA VAL A 43 1.57 1.72 16.53
C VAL A 43 0.12 2.09 16.27
N LEU A 44 -0.50 1.41 15.30
CA LEU A 44 -1.91 1.53 14.97
C LEU A 44 -2.80 1.39 16.22
N MET A 45 -2.63 0.31 16.98
CA MET A 45 -3.42 0.07 18.19
C MET A 45 -3.26 1.18 19.23
N ARG A 46 -2.04 1.70 19.43
CA ARG A 46 -1.81 2.84 20.32
C ARG A 46 -2.52 4.10 19.86
N ASN A 47 -2.54 4.38 18.56
CA ASN A 47 -3.19 5.58 18.01
C ASN A 47 -4.72 5.48 18.02
N VAL A 48 -5.26 4.27 17.81
CA VAL A 48 -6.69 3.97 17.99
C VAL A 48 -7.09 4.14 19.46
N GLN A 49 -6.35 3.55 20.39
CA GLN A 49 -6.63 3.64 21.82
C GLN A 49 -6.71 5.10 22.31
N LYS A 50 -5.78 5.95 21.87
CA LYS A 50 -5.79 7.40 22.19
C LYS A 50 -7.03 8.14 21.68
N GLN A 51 -7.61 7.74 20.54
CA GLN A 51 -8.83 8.36 20.02
C GLN A 51 -10.06 7.87 20.79
N VAL A 52 -10.11 6.57 21.11
CA VAL A 52 -11.17 5.99 21.94
C VAL A 52 -11.22 6.64 23.32
N GLU A 53 -10.06 6.87 23.96
CA GLU A 53 -9.98 7.54 25.26
C GLU A 53 -10.50 8.99 25.25
N LYS A 54 -10.52 9.62 24.08
CA LYS A 54 -11.05 10.98 23.88
C LYS A 54 -12.50 11.01 23.40
N ASP A 55 -13.13 9.84 23.25
CA ASP A 55 -14.46 9.68 22.65
C ASP A 55 -14.54 10.31 21.24
N GLU A 56 -13.43 10.26 20.49
CA GLU A 56 -13.34 10.82 19.13
C GLU A 56 -13.77 9.77 18.08
N PRO A 57 -14.55 10.17 17.06
CA PRO A 57 -14.90 9.27 15.96
C PRO A 57 -13.64 8.89 15.17
N ILE A 58 -13.49 7.59 14.91
CA ILE A 58 -12.32 7.05 14.21
C ILE A 58 -12.58 7.03 12.70
N ALA A 59 -11.82 7.82 11.96
CA ALA A 59 -11.77 7.74 10.51
C ALA A 59 -10.99 6.50 10.06
N VAL A 60 -11.70 5.37 9.93
CA VAL A 60 -11.11 4.05 9.59
C VAL A 60 -10.19 4.11 8.36
N LYS A 61 -10.60 4.82 7.30
CA LYS A 61 -9.81 4.99 6.07
C LYS A 61 -8.46 5.66 6.32
N ASP A 62 -8.42 6.69 7.19
CA ASP A 62 -7.20 7.43 7.46
C ASP A 62 -6.24 6.61 8.31
N VAL A 63 -6.77 5.94 9.33
CA VAL A 63 -6.01 5.13 10.27
C VAL A 63 -5.39 3.90 9.58
N PHE A 64 -6.19 3.13 8.83
CA PHE A 64 -5.67 1.98 8.08
C PHE A 64 -4.89 2.38 6.84
N GLY A 65 -5.19 3.55 6.25
CA GLY A 65 -4.40 4.12 5.15
C GLY A 65 -2.97 4.44 5.56
N ALA A 66 -2.78 5.09 6.72
CA ALA A 66 -1.46 5.37 7.28
C ALA A 66 -0.71 4.09 7.67
N TYR A 67 -1.39 3.15 8.35
CA TYR A 67 -0.80 1.83 8.63
C TYR A 67 -0.30 1.12 7.36
N SER A 68 -1.13 1.06 6.31
CA SER A 68 -0.77 0.40 5.06
C SER A 68 0.42 1.08 4.38
N MET A 69 0.51 2.41 4.46
CA MET A 69 1.63 3.19 3.94
C MET A 69 2.94 2.82 4.61
N ASP A 70 2.95 2.81 5.95
CA ASP A 70 4.15 2.54 6.74
C ASP A 70 4.65 1.10 6.53
N VAL A 71 3.72 0.14 6.44
CA VAL A 71 4.04 -1.25 6.12
C VAL A 71 4.66 -1.36 4.73
N ILE A 72 4.03 -0.83 3.69
CA ILE A 72 4.51 -0.96 2.30
C ILE A 72 5.86 -0.27 2.13
N THR A 73 6.03 0.92 2.70
CA THR A 73 7.26 1.71 2.53
C THR A 73 8.45 1.07 3.23
N SER A 74 8.21 0.49 4.41
CA SER A 74 9.24 -0.24 5.14
C SER A 74 9.58 -1.58 4.52
N THR A 75 8.59 -2.37 4.09
CA THR A 75 8.85 -3.71 3.53
C THR A 75 9.39 -3.64 2.10
N SER A 76 9.00 -2.64 1.31
CA SER A 76 9.40 -2.54 -0.10
C SER A 76 10.67 -1.73 -0.31
N PHE A 77 10.88 -0.68 0.50
CA PHE A 77 11.99 0.26 0.31
C PHE A 77 12.93 0.36 1.53
N GLY A 78 12.61 -0.27 2.66
CA GLY A 78 13.40 -0.14 3.88
C GLY A 78 13.30 1.25 4.52
N VAL A 79 12.28 2.03 4.17
CA VAL A 79 12.11 3.41 4.63
C VAL A 79 10.98 3.49 5.66
N ASN A 80 11.29 4.05 6.83
CA ASN A 80 10.29 4.38 7.83
C ASN A 80 9.87 5.85 7.69
N ILE A 81 8.61 6.07 7.32
CA ILE A 81 8.04 7.41 7.08
C ILE A 81 7.27 7.92 8.30
N ASP A 82 6.86 7.01 9.19
CA ASP A 82 6.05 7.31 10.37
C ASP A 82 4.77 8.09 10.03
N SER A 83 4.07 7.68 8.96
CA SER A 83 2.89 8.39 8.44
C SER A 83 1.71 8.41 9.42
N MET A 84 1.65 7.46 10.35
CA MET A 84 0.65 7.42 11.42
C MET A 84 0.81 8.54 12.45
N ASN A 85 2.02 9.08 12.63
CA ASN A 85 2.28 10.18 13.57
C ASN A 85 2.67 11.48 12.84
N ASN A 86 3.11 11.41 11.59
CA ASN A 86 3.47 12.55 10.75
C ASN A 86 2.68 12.55 9.41
N PRO A 87 1.38 12.87 9.42
CA PRO A 87 0.55 12.84 8.22
C PRO A 87 0.90 13.94 7.21
N GLN A 88 1.78 14.89 7.56
CA GLN A 88 2.21 16.01 6.72
C GLN A 88 3.48 15.73 5.94
N ASP A 89 4.06 14.54 6.12
CA ASP A 89 5.23 14.09 5.37
C ASP A 89 5.01 14.22 3.84
N PRO A 90 5.99 14.78 3.10
CA PRO A 90 5.84 14.98 1.65
C PRO A 90 5.53 13.70 0.88
N PHE A 91 6.12 12.55 1.26
CA PHE A 91 5.85 11.27 0.62
C PHE A 91 4.40 10.84 0.85
N VAL A 92 3.91 10.96 2.10
CA VAL A 92 2.52 10.64 2.45
C VAL A 92 1.54 11.50 1.64
N LYS A 93 1.85 12.79 1.46
CA LYS A 93 1.02 13.70 0.65
C LYS A 93 0.96 13.28 -0.82
N GLU A 94 2.10 12.96 -1.43
CA GLU A 94 2.13 12.56 -2.84
C GLU A 94 1.44 11.21 -3.07
N VAL A 95 1.65 10.22 -2.19
CA VAL A 95 0.94 8.93 -2.33
C VAL A 95 -0.56 9.08 -2.09
N LYS A 96 -1.00 9.92 -1.14
CA LYS A 96 -2.44 10.21 -0.95
C LYS A 96 -3.08 10.81 -2.21
N LYS A 97 -2.35 11.61 -3.00
CA LYS A 97 -2.86 12.12 -4.29
C LYS A 97 -3.01 10.99 -5.33
N LEU A 98 -2.08 10.03 -5.37
CA LEU A 98 -2.15 8.87 -6.27
C LEU A 98 -3.29 7.91 -5.91
N VAL A 99 -3.54 7.69 -4.62
CA VAL A 99 -4.54 6.73 -4.11
C VAL A 99 -5.96 7.34 -4.05
N LYS A 100 -6.11 8.66 -4.16
CA LYS A 100 -7.42 9.31 -4.35
C LYS A 100 -8.09 8.94 -5.68
N PHE A 101 -7.38 8.27 -6.58
CA PHE A 101 -7.98 7.66 -7.75
C PHE A 101 -8.93 6.55 -7.28
N ASP A 102 -10.22 6.64 -7.60
CA ASP A 102 -11.22 5.66 -7.19
C ASP A 102 -10.88 4.29 -7.79
N PHE A 103 -10.17 3.48 -7.00
CA PHE A 103 -9.83 2.09 -7.30
C PHE A 103 -11.10 1.25 -7.54
N PHE A 104 -12.23 1.69 -7.00
CA PHE A 104 -13.56 1.10 -7.19
C PHE A 104 -14.41 1.82 -8.24
N SER A 105 -13.85 2.79 -8.96
CA SER A 105 -14.58 3.37 -10.08
C SER A 105 -14.89 2.27 -11.09
N PRO A 106 -16.12 2.22 -11.62
CA PRO A 106 -16.50 1.25 -12.65
C PRO A 106 -15.53 1.27 -13.84
N LEU A 107 -14.95 2.44 -14.13
CA LEU A 107 -13.96 2.66 -15.18
C LEU A 107 -12.63 1.95 -14.90
N PHE A 108 -12.11 1.97 -13.67
CA PHE A 108 -10.88 1.27 -13.31
C PHE A 108 -11.05 -0.25 -13.43
N ILE A 109 -12.18 -0.80 -12.97
CA ILE A 109 -12.51 -2.22 -13.11
C ILE A 109 -12.67 -2.61 -14.59
N LEU A 110 -13.30 -1.75 -15.39
CA LEU A 110 -13.49 -1.99 -16.83
C LEU A 110 -12.16 -1.97 -17.59
N ILE A 111 -11.25 -1.05 -17.27
CA ILE A 111 -9.91 -1.00 -17.86
C ILE A 111 -9.11 -2.26 -17.51
N CYS A 112 -9.17 -2.73 -16.25
CA CYS A 112 -8.51 -3.98 -15.86
C CYS A 112 -9.14 -5.23 -16.48
N LYS A 113 -10.42 -5.20 -16.88
CA LYS A 113 -11.12 -6.33 -17.52
C LYS A 113 -11.06 -6.33 -19.06
N LEU A 114 -10.92 -5.15 -19.69
CA LEU A 114 -10.74 -4.99 -21.14
C LEU A 114 -9.27 -5.07 -21.55
N ALA A 115 -8.34 -4.90 -20.60
CA ALA A 115 -6.99 -5.38 -20.78
C ALA A 115 -7.07 -6.88 -21.10
N PRO A 116 -6.56 -7.33 -22.26
CA PRO A 116 -6.72 -8.71 -22.70
C PRO A 116 -6.29 -9.65 -21.56
N ALA A 117 -7.13 -10.66 -21.31
CA ALA A 117 -6.75 -11.75 -20.43
C ALA A 117 -5.54 -12.46 -21.08
N HIS A 118 -4.34 -12.10 -20.63
CA HIS A 118 -3.10 -12.81 -20.92
C HIS A 118 -2.96 -14.04 -20.02
#